data_AF-A0A9E4H104-F1
#
_entry.id   AF-A0A9E4H104-F1
#
_cell.length_a   1.000
_cell.length_b   1.000
_cell.length_c   1.000
_cell.angle_alpha   90.00
_cell.angle_beta   90.00
_cell.angle_gamma   90.00
#
_symmetry.space_group_name_H-M   'P 1'
#
loop_
_entity.id
_entity.type
_entity.pdbx_description
1 polymer ?
#
loop_
_entity_poly.entity_id
_entity_poly.type
_entity_poly.pdbx_seq_one_letter_code
_entity_poly.pdbx_strand_id
1 'polypeptide(L)'
;MLSVQEIGGGTALAVFYNVRLTARAKNRQEWINAIRKHIHALIANFPSQGGIDKEHLQKCEFDLVMLELLINPGERVHRSLITIVRCMYGIHDHSSDKEVFCELRLPTSPRHQVPDNEQIAQGNSEELKVKATRLANVLLKREWEQVKHAK
;
A
#
# COMPACT_ATOMS: atom_id res chain seq x y z
N MET A 1 39.69 40.18 -32.29
CA MET A 1 38.64 39.17 -32.55
C MET A 1 38.47 38.37 -31.26
N LEU A 2 37.48 38.72 -30.44
CA LEU A 2 37.13 37.97 -29.23
C LEU A 2 35.99 37.02 -29.58
N SER A 3 36.20 35.72 -29.33
CA SER A 3 35.23 34.67 -29.61
C SER A 3 34.01 34.81 -28.69
N VAL A 4 32.84 34.71 -29.31
CA VAL A 4 31.54 34.74 -28.65
C VAL A 4 31.42 33.53 -27.72
N GLN A 5 31.06 33.80 -26.47
CA GLN A 5 30.81 32.81 -25.41
C GLN A 5 29.64 31.88 -25.76
N GLU A 6 29.93 30.60 -25.95
CA GLU A 6 28.94 29.52 -25.82
C GLU A 6 28.97 28.98 -24.38
N ILE A 7 28.28 29.64 -23.44
CA ILE A 7 28.21 29.16 -22.03
C ILE A 7 26.75 28.95 -21.55
N GLY A 8 25.74 29.31 -22.35
CA GLY A 8 24.35 29.38 -21.86
C GLY A 8 23.48 28.12 -21.94
N GLY A 9 23.78 27.18 -22.85
CA GLY A 9 22.84 26.09 -23.17
C GLY A 9 22.85 24.90 -22.19
N GLY A 10 24.04 24.48 -21.76
CA GLY A 10 24.20 23.29 -20.89
C GLY A 10 23.71 23.51 -19.46
N THR A 11 23.82 24.74 -18.94
CA THR A 11 23.39 25.12 -17.59
C THR A 11 21.87 25.19 -17.49
N ALA A 12 21.17 25.72 -18.50
CA ALA A 12 19.70 25.77 -18.51
C ALA A 12 19.05 24.36 -18.58
N LEU A 13 19.61 23.46 -19.40
CA LEU A 13 19.15 22.07 -19.49
C LEU A 13 19.41 21.30 -18.19
N ALA A 14 20.58 21.49 -17.57
CA ALA A 14 20.91 20.89 -16.28
C ALA A 14 19.97 21.37 -15.16
N VAL A 15 19.64 22.68 -15.12
CA VAL A 15 18.68 23.24 -14.17
C VAL A 15 17.29 22.66 -14.40
N PHE A 16 16.80 22.60 -15.64
CA PHE A 16 15.48 22.03 -15.95
C PHE A 16 15.39 20.55 -15.58
N TYR A 17 16.43 19.77 -15.86
CA TYR A 17 16.51 18.36 -15.49
C TYR A 17 16.46 18.19 -13.96
N ASN A 18 17.24 18.97 -13.21
CA ASN A 18 17.23 18.94 -11.74
C ASN A 18 15.88 19.36 -11.14
N VAL A 19 15.21 20.36 -11.71
CA VAL A 19 13.85 20.77 -11.28
C VAL A 19 12.86 19.62 -11.51
N ARG A 20 12.91 18.97 -12.68
CA ARG A 20 12.03 17.83 -13.01
C ARG A 20 12.28 16.64 -12.08
N LEU A 21 13.53 16.31 -11.79
CA LEU A 21 13.88 15.25 -10.85
C LEU A 21 13.40 15.58 -9.43
N THR A 22 13.61 16.81 -8.98
CA THR A 22 13.17 17.26 -7.65
C THR A 22 11.65 17.23 -7.52
N ALA A 23 10.92 17.69 -8.55
CA ALA A 23 9.46 17.64 -8.58
C ALA A 23 8.94 16.19 -8.53
N ARG A 24 9.57 15.28 -9.28
CA ARG A 24 9.21 13.85 -9.27
C ARG A 24 9.49 13.20 -7.91
N ALA A 25 10.63 13.51 -7.29
CA ALA A 25 10.98 13.01 -5.96
C ALA A 25 10.00 13.52 -4.90
N LYS A 26 9.61 14.80 -4.96
CA LYS A 26 8.63 15.40 -4.04
C LYS A 26 7.25 14.76 -4.21
N ASN A 27 6.77 14.58 -5.44
CA ASN A 27 5.49 13.94 -5.72
C ASN A 27 5.48 12.48 -5.21
N ARG A 28 6.56 11.73 -5.42
CA ARG A 28 6.68 10.36 -4.89
C ARG A 28 6.74 10.33 -3.37
N GLN A 29 7.34 11.34 -2.73
CA GLN A 29 7.34 11.48 -1.28
C GLN A 29 5.93 11.72 -0.73
N GLU A 30 5.16 12.59 -1.37
CA GLU A 30 3.77 12.88 -1.02
C GLU A 30 2.91 11.62 -1.17
N TRP A 31 3.10 10.86 -2.26
CA TRP A 31 2.45 9.57 -2.47
C TRP A 31 2.79 8.54 -1.38
N ILE A 32 4.07 8.38 -1.02
CA ILE A 32 4.51 7.51 0.10
C ILE A 32 3.82 7.89 1.41
N ASN A 33 3.74 9.20 1.70
CA ASN A 33 3.11 9.70 2.91
C ASN A 33 1.59 9.44 2.92
N ALA A 34 0.92 9.57 1.77
CA ALA A 34 -0.50 9.25 1.63
C ALA A 34 -0.77 7.77 1.90
N ILE A 35 0.02 6.86 1.31
CA ILE A 35 -0.10 5.41 1.56
C ILE A 35 0.10 5.12 3.06
N ARG A 36 1.16 5.68 3.67
CA ARG A 36 1.42 5.47 5.11
C ARG A 36 0.24 5.92 5.97
N LYS A 37 -0.36 7.07 5.65
CA LYS A 37 -1.52 7.62 6.36
C LYS A 37 -2.70 6.65 6.32
N HIS A 38 -3.08 6.17 5.13
CA HIS A 38 -4.24 5.29 4.98
C HIS A 38 -3.99 3.90 5.58
N ILE A 39 -2.80 3.31 5.39
CA ILE A 39 -2.44 2.04 6.03
C ILE A 39 -2.50 2.15 7.56
N HIS A 40 -1.95 3.23 8.11
CA HIS A 40 -1.97 3.45 9.55
C HIS A 40 -3.40 3.61 10.08
N ALA A 41 -4.26 4.36 9.37
CA ALA A 41 -5.68 4.50 9.73
C ALA A 41 -6.39 3.15 9.75
N LEU A 42 -6.18 2.32 8.72
CA LEU A 42 -6.76 0.98 8.63
C LEU A 42 -6.29 0.07 9.76
N ILE A 43 -4.98 0.00 10.02
CA ILE A 43 -4.44 -0.85 11.08
C ILE A 43 -4.90 -0.36 12.47
N ALA A 44 -4.96 0.95 12.71
CA ALA A 44 -5.36 1.53 13.99
C ALA A 44 -6.86 1.34 14.27
N ASN A 45 -7.71 1.42 13.25
CA ASN A 45 -9.16 1.24 13.37
C ASN A 45 -9.58 -0.23 13.35
N PHE A 46 -8.63 -1.14 13.16
CA PHE A 46 -8.95 -2.55 13.08
C PHE A 46 -9.27 -3.11 14.48
N PRO A 47 -10.47 -3.70 14.69
CA PRO A 47 -10.91 -4.13 16.00
C PRO A 47 -9.99 -5.22 16.56
N SER A 48 -9.52 -5.03 17.79
CA SER A 48 -8.71 -6.03 18.50
C SER A 48 -9.57 -7.14 19.12
N GLN A 49 -10.86 -6.87 19.36
CA GLN A 49 -11.83 -7.79 19.94
C GLN A 49 -13.22 -7.54 19.32
N GLY A 50 -13.94 -8.60 18.98
CA GLY A 50 -15.21 -8.51 18.24
C GLY A 50 -15.01 -8.53 16.72
N GLY A 51 -15.92 -9.20 16.02
CA GLY A 51 -15.93 -9.20 14.55
C GLY A 51 -16.13 -7.80 13.97
N ILE A 52 -15.93 -7.68 12.66
CA ILE A 52 -16.11 -6.41 11.95
C ILE A 52 -17.59 -6.23 11.65
N ASP A 53 -18.23 -5.28 12.32
CA ASP A 53 -19.60 -4.89 12.00
C ASP A 53 -19.65 -3.99 10.74
N LYS A 54 -20.85 -3.77 10.21
CA LYS A 54 -21.05 -2.95 9.01
C LYS A 54 -20.69 -1.48 9.24
N GLU A 55 -20.82 -0.97 10.46
CA GLU A 55 -20.55 0.43 10.79
C GLU A 55 -19.04 0.71 10.79
N HIS A 56 -18.24 -0.21 11.35
CA HIS A 56 -16.78 -0.18 11.31
C HIS A 56 -16.27 -0.29 9.88
N LEU A 57 -16.88 -1.15 9.06
CA LEU A 57 -16.52 -1.26 7.66
C LEU A 57 -16.78 0.05 6.92
N GLN A 58 -17.93 0.69 7.11
CA GLN A 58 -18.24 2.00 6.51
C GLN A 58 -17.25 3.10 6.94
N LYS A 59 -16.81 3.09 8.20
CA LYS A 59 -15.79 4.03 8.70
C LYS A 59 -14.44 3.84 8.01
N CYS A 60 -14.09 2.61 7.65
CA CYS A 60 -12.81 2.27 7.02
C CYS A 60 -12.88 2.21 5.48
N GLU A 61 -14.08 2.20 4.90
CA GLU A 61 -14.30 2.06 3.45
C GLU A 61 -13.57 3.14 2.66
N PHE A 62 -13.62 4.39 3.14
CA PHE A 62 -12.89 5.47 2.51
C PHE A 62 -11.38 5.22 2.47
N ASP A 63 -10.78 4.82 3.60
CA ASP A 63 -9.34 4.55 3.67
C ASP A 63 -8.94 3.32 2.83
N LEU A 64 -9.81 2.31 2.76
CA LEU A 64 -9.62 1.13 1.88
C LEU A 64 -9.59 1.54 0.41
N VAL A 65 -10.62 2.25 -0.05
CA VAL A 65 -10.73 2.72 -1.43
C VAL A 65 -9.56 3.64 -1.78
N MET A 66 -9.21 4.57 -0.90
CA MET A 66 -8.07 5.45 -1.12
C MET A 66 -6.75 4.68 -1.21
N LEU A 67 -6.55 3.68 -0.36
CA LEU A 67 -5.37 2.82 -0.44
C LEU A 67 -5.31 2.07 -1.78
N GLU A 68 -6.43 1.53 -2.24
CA GLU A 68 -6.52 0.83 -3.52
C GLU A 68 -6.19 1.73 -4.72
N LEU A 69 -6.67 2.97 -4.71
CA LEU A 69 -6.37 3.96 -5.76
C LEU A 69 -4.90 4.40 -5.77
N LEU A 70 -4.23 4.38 -4.61
CA LEU A 70 -2.82 4.78 -4.49
C LEU A 70 -1.87 3.64 -4.85
N ILE A 71 -2.29 2.39 -4.70
CA ILE A 71 -1.45 1.21 -4.92
C ILE A 71 -1.48 0.79 -6.40
N ASN A 72 -0.32 0.42 -6.95
CA ASN A 72 -0.21 -0.08 -8.31
C ASN A 72 -0.63 -1.57 -8.43
N PRO A 73 -1.77 -1.91 -9.08
CA PRO A 73 -2.19 -3.29 -9.24
C PRO A 73 -1.29 -4.10 -10.15
N GLY A 74 -0.44 -3.48 -10.98
CA GLY A 74 0.55 -4.19 -11.80
C GLY A 74 1.64 -4.87 -10.97
N GLU A 75 1.86 -4.44 -9.73
CA GLU A 75 2.91 -4.96 -8.86
C GLU A 75 2.38 -6.02 -7.87
N ARG A 76 3.09 -7.15 -7.80
CA ARG A 76 2.71 -8.27 -6.93
C ARG A 76 2.64 -7.87 -5.45
N VAL A 77 3.65 -7.18 -4.94
CA VAL A 77 3.72 -6.75 -3.52
C VAL A 77 2.54 -5.85 -3.15
N HIS A 78 2.15 -4.99 -4.07
CA HIS A 78 1.03 -4.07 -3.96
C HIS A 78 -0.31 -4.82 -3.90
N ARG A 79 -0.52 -5.79 -4.80
CA ARG A 79 -1.70 -6.68 -4.75
C ARG A 79 -1.75 -7.49 -3.47
N SER A 80 -0.63 -8.07 -3.04
CA SER A 80 -0.52 -8.79 -1.77
C SER A 80 -0.94 -7.94 -0.57
N LEU A 81 -0.57 -6.66 -0.55
CA LEU A 81 -0.95 -5.75 0.53
C LEU A 81 -2.46 -5.49 0.54
N ILE A 82 -3.05 -5.15 -0.61
CA ILE A 82 -4.50 -4.95 -0.71
C ILE A 82 -5.24 -6.22 -0.30
N THR A 83 -4.79 -7.39 -0.75
CA THR A 83 -5.44 -8.66 -0.42
C THR A 83 -5.42 -8.94 1.08
N ILE A 84 -4.27 -8.75 1.76
CA ILE A 84 -4.19 -8.94 3.21
C ILE A 84 -5.12 -7.96 3.92
N VAL A 85 -5.12 -6.69 3.51
CA VAL A 85 -5.98 -5.66 4.10
C VAL A 85 -7.46 -5.99 3.88
N ARG A 86 -7.87 -6.41 2.68
CA ARG A 86 -9.24 -6.88 2.41
C ARG A 86 -9.62 -8.09 3.27
N CYS A 87 -8.70 -9.05 3.42
CA CYS A 87 -8.89 -10.21 4.30
C CYS A 87 -9.04 -9.81 5.77
N MET A 88 -8.29 -8.81 6.24
CA MET A 88 -8.50 -8.23 7.56
C MET A 88 -9.96 -7.78 7.69
N TYR A 89 -10.47 -7.03 6.72
CA TYR A 89 -11.84 -6.53 6.73
C TYR A 89 -12.95 -7.54 6.36
N GLY A 90 -12.63 -8.83 6.23
CA GLY A 90 -13.59 -9.86 5.83
C GLY A 90 -14.10 -9.71 4.39
N ILE A 91 -13.45 -8.88 3.58
CA ILE A 91 -13.78 -8.68 2.17
C ILE A 91 -13.11 -9.81 1.37
N HIS A 92 -13.89 -10.82 1.02
CA HIS A 92 -13.45 -11.92 0.18
C HIS A 92 -13.99 -11.74 -1.24
N ASP A 93 -13.16 -11.24 -2.14
CA ASP A 93 -13.47 -11.25 -3.55
C ASP A 93 -12.75 -12.42 -4.24
N HIS A 94 -13.51 -13.40 -4.75
CA HIS A 94 -13.00 -14.56 -5.48
C HIS A 94 -12.31 -14.18 -6.82
N SER A 95 -12.50 -12.95 -7.29
CA SER A 95 -11.79 -12.42 -8.47
C SER A 95 -10.35 -12.02 -8.18
N SER A 96 -9.99 -11.84 -6.90
CA SER A 96 -8.68 -11.35 -6.49
C SER A 96 -7.62 -12.45 -6.58
N ASP A 97 -6.78 -12.35 -7.61
CA ASP A 97 -5.42 -12.89 -7.73
C ASP A 97 -5.10 -14.17 -6.92
N LYS A 98 -5.59 -15.31 -7.43
CA LYS A 98 -5.42 -16.64 -6.80
C LYS A 98 -3.96 -16.97 -6.45
N GLU A 99 -3.02 -16.48 -7.26
CA GLU A 99 -1.57 -16.64 -7.03
C GLU A 99 -1.13 -16.04 -5.68
N VAL A 100 -1.64 -14.85 -5.35
CA VAL A 100 -1.33 -14.13 -4.12
C VAL A 100 -1.92 -14.86 -2.90
N PHE A 101 -3.14 -15.38 -3.02
CA PHE A 101 -3.78 -16.15 -1.94
C PHE A 101 -3.01 -17.43 -1.61
N CYS A 102 -2.60 -18.19 -2.62
CA CYS A 102 -1.85 -19.43 -2.45
C CYS A 102 -0.48 -19.18 -1.78
N GLU A 103 0.23 -18.13 -2.18
CA GLU A 103 1.55 -17.80 -1.63
C GLU A 103 1.47 -17.32 -0.17
N LEU A 104 0.53 -16.42 0.11
CA LEU A 104 0.39 -15.82 1.45
C LEU A 104 -0.24 -16.80 2.47
N ARG A 105 -0.65 -17.99 2.01
CA ARG A 105 -1.40 -18.99 2.78
C ARG A 105 -2.57 -18.36 3.52
N LEU A 106 -3.23 -17.40 2.87
CA LEU A 106 -4.39 -16.74 3.44
C LEU A 106 -5.55 -17.73 3.52
N PRO A 107 -6.43 -17.60 4.54
CA PRO A 107 -7.65 -18.39 4.59
C PRO A 107 -8.44 -18.14 3.30
N THR A 108 -8.46 -19.14 2.43
CA THR A 108 -9.34 -19.15 1.26
C THR A 108 -10.72 -19.48 1.79
N SER A 109 -11.67 -18.54 1.68
CA SER A 109 -13.01 -18.71 2.25
C SER A 109 -13.61 -20.03 1.77
N PRO A 110 -13.82 -21.02 2.66
CA PRO A 110 -14.76 -22.09 2.38
C PRO A 110 -16.13 -21.45 2.52
N ARG A 111 -16.90 -21.43 1.43
CA ARG A 111 -18.31 -21.06 1.48
C ARG A 111 -18.97 -21.72 2.69
N HIS A 112 -19.56 -20.91 3.56
CA HIS A 112 -20.63 -21.35 4.45
C HIS A 112 -20.26 -22.48 5.44
N GLN A 113 -19.33 -22.22 6.35
CA GLN A 113 -19.44 -22.80 7.69
C GLN A 113 -19.18 -21.67 8.67
N VAL A 114 -20.22 -21.23 9.37
CA VAL A 114 -20.09 -20.43 10.60
C VAL A 114 -19.41 -21.34 11.61
N PRO A 115 -18.14 -21.12 11.99
CA PRO A 115 -17.62 -21.76 13.17
C PRO A 115 -18.05 -20.90 14.34
N ASP A 116 -18.82 -21.45 15.28
CA ASP A 116 -19.22 -20.84 16.56
C ASP A 116 -18.02 -20.53 17.50
N ASN A 117 -16.81 -20.39 16.96
CA ASN A 117 -15.56 -20.24 17.69
C ASN A 117 -14.96 -18.85 17.42
N GLU A 118 -15.44 -17.84 18.15
CA GLU A 118 -14.88 -16.48 18.19
C GLU A 118 -13.36 -16.46 18.44
N GLN A 119 -12.82 -17.49 19.10
CA GLN A 119 -11.39 -17.63 19.40
C GLN A 119 -10.52 -17.94 18.17
N ILE A 120 -11.06 -18.61 17.13
CA ILE A 120 -10.31 -18.91 15.90
C ILE A 120 -10.19 -17.65 15.02
N ALA A 121 -11.20 -16.79 15.05
CA ALA A 121 -11.17 -15.51 14.33
C ALA A 121 -10.14 -14.53 14.91
N GLN A 122 -9.98 -14.49 16.24
CA GLN A 122 -9.02 -13.60 16.92
C GLN A 122 -7.56 -13.93 16.62
N GLY A 123 -7.17 -15.20 16.60
CA GLY A 123 -5.78 -15.61 16.30
C GLY A 123 -5.33 -15.23 14.89
N ASN A 124 -6.25 -15.26 13.93
CA ASN A 124 -5.98 -14.91 12.53
C ASN A 124 -5.91 -13.38 12.33
N SER A 125 -6.68 -12.63 13.12
CA SER A 125 -6.81 -11.18 13.08
C SER A 125 -5.48 -10.44 13.33
N GLU A 126 -4.80 -10.79 14.43
CA GLU A 126 -3.51 -10.20 14.78
C GLU A 126 -2.39 -10.65 13.84
N GLU A 127 -2.43 -11.90 13.35
CA GLU A 127 -1.48 -12.38 12.35
C GLU A 127 -1.59 -11.57 11.05
N LEU A 128 -2.80 -11.28 10.58
CA LEU A 128 -3.04 -10.47 9.39
C LEU A 128 -2.58 -9.02 9.58
N LYS A 129 -2.85 -8.39 10.74
CA LYS A 129 -2.32 -7.06 11.10
C LYS A 129 -0.79 -7.02 11.00
N VAL A 130 -0.10 -8.01 11.58
CA VAL A 130 1.36 -8.10 11.54
C VAL A 130 1.86 -8.28 10.11
N LYS A 131 1.23 -9.15 9.31
CA LYS A 131 1.57 -9.35 7.90
C LYS A 131 1.37 -8.08 7.08
N ALA A 132 0.24 -7.38 7.24
CA ALA A 132 -0.06 -6.12 6.58
C ALA A 132 0.99 -5.05 6.93
N THR A 133 1.31 -4.91 8.22
CA THR A 133 2.32 -3.96 8.70
C THR A 133 3.70 -4.24 8.11
N ARG A 134 4.14 -5.51 8.13
CA ARG A 134 5.44 -5.91 7.57
C ARG A 134 5.51 -5.66 6.07
N LEU A 135 4.47 -6.04 5.33
CA LEU A 135 4.43 -5.87 3.89
C LEU A 135 4.35 -4.39 3.48
N ALA A 136 3.57 -3.59 4.20
CA ALA A 136 3.55 -2.15 4.05
C ALA A 136 4.94 -1.53 4.26
N ASN A 137 5.66 -1.94 5.30
CA ASN A 137 7.02 -1.45 5.54
C ASN A 137 7.99 -1.85 4.42
N VAL A 138 7.91 -3.07 3.91
CA VAL A 138 8.73 -3.53 2.78
C VAL A 138 8.43 -2.71 1.53
N LEU A 139 7.15 -2.53 1.20
CA LEU A 139 6.70 -1.73 0.06
C LEU A 139 7.20 -0.29 0.19
N LEU A 140 6.92 0.37 1.31
CA LEU A 140 7.32 1.77 1.54
C LEU A 140 8.84 1.93 1.53
N LYS A 141 9.60 0.98 2.07
CA LYS A 141 11.07 1.01 2.02
C LYS A 141 11.58 0.87 0.59
N ARG A 142 11.06 -0.08 -0.19
CA ARG A 142 11.42 -0.26 -1.60
C ARG A 142 11.16 1.00 -2.41
N GLU A 143 10.00 1.61 -2.22
CA GLU A 143 9.60 2.84 -2.88
C GLU A 143 10.49 4.03 -2.48
N TRP A 144 10.85 4.12 -1.20
CA TRP A 144 11.78 5.12 -0.70
C TRP A 144 13.20 4.98 -1.25
N GLU A 145 13.73 3.76 -1.37
CA GLU A 145 15.04 3.54 -1.99
C GLU A 145 15.03 3.97 -3.47
N GLN A 146 13.94 3.73 -4.20
CA GLN A 146 13.81 4.24 -5.56
C GLN A 146 13.78 5.79 -5.62
N VAL A 147 13.26 6.46 -4.59
CA VAL A 147 13.34 7.94 -4.49
C VAL A 147 14.78 8.40 -4.28
N LYS A 148 15.54 7.73 -3.42
CA LYS A 148 16.96 8.09 -3.16
C LYS A 148 17.82 7.96 -4.41
N HIS A 149 17.66 6.87 -5.15
CA HIS A 149 18.45 6.59 -6.35
C HIS A 149 17.99 7.35 -7.60
N ALA A 150 16.90 8.12 -7.52
CA ALA A 150 16.45 8.99 -8.59
C ALA A 150 17.13 10.38 -8.58
N LYS A 151 18.06 10.62 -7.65
CA LYS A 151 18.96 11.78 -7.60
C LYS A 151 20.25 11.48 -8.34
#